data_AF-A0A534BTR2-F1
#
_entry.id   AF-A0A534BTR2-F1
#
_cell.length_a   1.000
_cell.length_b   1.000
_cell.length_c   1.000
_cell.angle_alpha   90.00
_cell.angle_beta   90.00
_cell.angle_gamma   90.00
#
_symmetry.space_group_name_H-M   'P 1'
#
loop_
_entity.id
_entity.type
_entity.pdbx_description
1 polymer ?
#
loop_
_entity_poly.entity_id
_entity_poly.type
_entity_poly.pdbx_seq_one_letter_code
_entity_poly.pdbx_strand_id
1 'polypeptide(L)'
;MAGHSKWANIRRRHAAQARRRDRGAVAEARAGSQSVRYEGYGPGGAAVMVECVTEDRGGTGATVRRAFLQHGGRLGADGSVSYLFNTVGLMTYPPGTDEERLMKAALEAGAEDVVPNGDGSV
;
A
#
# COMPACT_ATOMS: atom_id res chain seq x y z
N MET A 1 -15.18 16.63 -35.97
CA MET A 1 -15.73 16.47 -34.60
C MET A 1 -15.83 15.00 -34.27
N ALA A 2 -14.81 14.42 -33.62
CA ALA A 2 -14.80 12.99 -33.26
C ALA A 2 -15.33 12.80 -31.84
N GLY A 3 -16.32 11.92 -31.73
CA GLY A 3 -17.22 11.79 -30.60
C GLY A 3 -16.57 11.49 -29.25
N HIS A 4 -17.18 12.08 -28.24
CA HIS A 4 -17.09 11.71 -26.83
C HIS A 4 -17.53 10.25 -26.66
N SER A 5 -16.61 9.30 -26.87
CA SER A 5 -16.94 7.89 -26.69
C SER A 5 -17.21 7.61 -25.21
N LYS A 6 -18.37 7.00 -24.94
CA LYS A 6 -18.79 6.51 -23.60
C LYS A 6 -17.66 5.72 -22.93
N TRP A 7 -16.87 4.99 -23.71
CA TRP A 7 -15.68 4.24 -23.30
C TRP A 7 -14.53 5.11 -22.79
N ALA A 8 -14.26 6.27 -23.40
CA ALA A 8 -13.24 7.21 -22.91
C ALA A 8 -13.65 7.84 -21.56
N ASN A 9 -14.95 8.04 -21.32
CA ASN A 9 -15.45 8.52 -20.04
C ASN A 9 -15.42 7.44 -18.95
N ILE A 10 -15.66 6.17 -19.29
CA ILE A 10 -15.54 5.04 -18.35
C ILE A 10 -14.08 4.89 -17.91
N ARG A 11 -13.11 4.85 -18.84
CA ARG A 11 -11.69 4.75 -18.47
C ARG A 11 -11.21 5.94 -17.63
N ARG A 12 -11.64 7.17 -17.98
CA ARG A 12 -11.35 8.36 -17.17
C ARG A 12 -11.95 8.29 -15.77
N ARG A 13 -13.17 7.78 -15.62
CA ARG A 13 -13.81 7.57 -14.30
C ARG A 13 -13.07 6.52 -13.48
N HIS A 14 -12.73 5.37 -14.07
CA HIS A 14 -11.97 4.32 -13.37
C HIS A 14 -10.56 4.79 -12.97
N ALA A 15 -9.86 5.52 -13.85
CA ALA A 15 -8.55 6.10 -13.54
C ALA A 15 -8.63 7.20 -12.47
N ALA A 16 -9.66 8.06 -12.52
CA ALA A 16 -9.89 9.07 -11.48
C ALA A 16 -10.27 8.45 -10.14
N GLN A 17 -10.99 7.34 -10.15
CA GLN A 17 -11.39 6.59 -8.95
C GLN A 17 -10.22 5.80 -8.36
N ALA A 18 -9.32 5.26 -9.20
CA ALA A 18 -8.05 4.68 -8.78
C ALA A 18 -7.14 5.75 -8.12
N ARG A 19 -6.99 6.94 -8.74
CA ARG A 19 -6.24 8.07 -8.17
C ARG A 19 -6.83 8.60 -6.85
N ARG A 20 -8.16 8.54 -6.70
CA ARG A 20 -8.84 8.89 -5.43
C ARG A 20 -8.64 7.84 -4.34
N ARG A 21 -8.50 6.55 -4.69
CA ARG A 21 -8.15 5.49 -3.74
C ARG A 21 -6.69 5.59 -3.30
N ASP A 22 -5.78 5.92 -4.21
CA ASP A 22 -4.37 6.18 -3.91
C ASP A 22 -4.18 7.38 -2.97
N ARG A 23 -4.91 8.49 -3.21
CA ARG A 23 -4.94 9.64 -2.28
C ARG A 23 -5.76 9.39 -1.01
N GLY A 24 -6.49 8.28 -0.94
CA GLY A 24 -7.41 7.94 0.14
C GLY A 24 -6.80 7.10 1.26
N ALA A 25 -5.47 6.90 1.26
CA ALA A 25 -4.76 6.22 2.35
C ALA A 25 -4.71 7.03 3.66
N VAL A 26 -5.25 8.24 3.68
CA VAL A 26 -5.65 8.91 4.91
C VAL A 26 -7.15 9.17 4.84
N ALA A 27 -7.95 8.12 5.00
CA ALA A 27 -9.31 8.31 5.46
C ALA A 27 -9.22 9.08 6.78
N GLU A 28 -9.80 10.28 6.86
CA GLU A 28 -9.93 10.97 8.14
C GLU A 28 -10.57 9.98 9.12
N ALA A 29 -9.77 9.55 10.10
CA ALA A 29 -10.20 8.55 11.06
C ALA A 29 -11.45 9.10 11.74
N ARG A 30 -12.58 8.41 11.56
CA ARG A 30 -13.85 8.81 12.17
C ARG A 30 -13.64 8.88 13.68
N ALA A 31 -14.26 9.85 14.35
CA ALA A 31 -14.12 9.99 15.80
C ALA A 31 -14.44 8.67 16.51
N GLY A 32 -13.46 8.10 17.22
CA GLY A 32 -13.56 6.79 17.87
C GLY A 32 -12.88 5.63 17.13
N SER A 33 -12.34 5.86 15.92
CA SER A 33 -11.50 4.89 15.22
C SER A 33 -10.12 4.78 15.87
N GLN A 34 -9.60 3.56 15.94
CA GLN A 34 -8.26 3.24 16.43
C GLN A 34 -7.45 2.51 15.36
N SER A 35 -6.14 2.77 15.33
CA SER A 35 -5.21 2.03 14.49
C SER A 35 -4.82 0.73 15.17
N VAL A 36 -4.94 -0.38 14.44
CA VAL A 36 -4.60 -1.72 14.91
C VAL A 36 -3.74 -2.41 13.86
N ARG A 37 -2.66 -3.06 14.30
CA ARG A 37 -1.80 -3.88 13.46
C ARG A 37 -2.02 -5.35 13.80
N TYR A 38 -2.09 -6.17 12.76
CA TYR A 38 -2.14 -7.63 12.84
C TYR A 38 -0.96 -8.21 12.06
N GLU A 39 -0.42 -9.32 12.57
CA GLU A 39 0.77 -9.95 12.02
C GLU A 39 0.51 -11.44 11.79
N GLY A 40 1.11 -12.02 10.77
CA GLY A 40 0.99 -13.45 10.52
C GLY A 40 1.76 -13.93 9.29
N TYR A 41 1.50 -15.19 8.94
CA TYR A 41 2.13 -15.86 7.81
C TYR A 41 1.08 -16.34 6.80
N GLY A 42 1.30 -16.08 5.53
CA GLY A 42 0.50 -16.60 4.41
C GLY A 42 1.00 -17.94 3.88
N PRO A 43 0.46 -18.38 2.72
CA PRO A 43 0.95 -19.56 2.00
C PRO A 43 2.46 -19.51 1.77
N GLY A 44 3.11 -20.66 1.92
CA GLY A 44 4.56 -20.77 1.73
C GLY A 44 5.40 -20.05 2.79
N GLY A 45 4.80 -19.59 3.90
CA GLY A 45 5.52 -18.90 4.96
C GLY A 45 5.79 -17.41 4.68
N ALA A 46 5.11 -16.82 3.70
CA ALA A 46 5.24 -15.39 3.41
C ALA A 46 4.82 -14.55 4.63
N ALA A 47 5.68 -13.64 5.08
CA ALA A 47 5.38 -12.72 6.17
C ALA A 47 4.32 -11.68 5.73
N VAL A 48 3.31 -11.46 6.56
CA VAL A 48 2.20 -10.54 6.25
C VAL A 48 1.94 -9.63 7.44
N MET A 49 2.00 -8.33 7.20
CA MET A 49 1.60 -7.28 8.14
C MET A 49 0.33 -6.60 7.62
N VAL A 50 -0.69 -6.47 8.46
CA VAL A 50 -1.98 -5.86 8.11
C VAL A 50 -2.22 -4.68 9.04
N GLU A 51 -2.20 -3.48 8.49
CA GLU A 51 -2.56 -2.25 9.20
C GLU A 51 -4.03 -1.92 8.95
N CYS A 52 -4.77 -1.68 10.02
CA CYS A 52 -6.20 -1.43 10.00
C CYS A 52 -6.52 -0.17 10.80
N VAL A 53 -7.50 0.60 10.33
CA VAL A 53 -8.17 1.63 11.13
C VAL A 53 -9.60 1.14 11.37
N THR A 54 -9.99 0.99 12.63
CA THR A 54 -11.27 0.35 12.98
C THR A 54 -11.85 0.91 14.27
N GLU A 55 -13.18 0.92 14.38
CA GLU A 55 -13.90 1.23 15.63
C GLU A 55 -14.10 -0.05 16.48
N ASP A 56 -14.07 -1.23 15.85
CA ASP A 56 -14.25 -2.53 16.49
C ASP A 56 -13.03 -3.43 16.25
N ARG A 57 -12.09 -3.42 17.21
CA ARG A 57 -10.91 -4.28 17.21
C ARG A 57 -11.29 -5.77 17.23
N GLY A 58 -12.33 -6.15 17.98
CA GLY A 58 -12.73 -7.55 18.13
C GLY A 58 -13.24 -8.16 16.82
N GLY A 59 -14.21 -7.49 16.18
CA GLY A 59 -14.77 -7.93 14.89
C GLY A 59 -13.76 -7.88 13.75
N THR A 60 -12.89 -6.87 13.74
CA THR A 60 -11.82 -6.76 12.75
C THR A 60 -10.81 -7.89 12.90
N GLY A 61 -10.37 -8.18 14.13
CA GLY A 61 -9.44 -9.28 14.42
C GLY A 61 -10.02 -10.65 14.04
N ALA A 62 -11.32 -10.88 14.29
CA ALA A 62 -12.00 -12.09 13.86
C ALA A 62 -12.05 -12.22 12.32
N THR A 63 -12.32 -11.12 11.62
CA THR A 63 -12.36 -11.07 10.15
C THR A 63 -10.98 -11.34 9.54
N VAL A 64 -9.94 -10.69 10.05
CA VAL A 64 -8.55 -10.90 9.61
C VAL A 64 -8.15 -12.35 9.87
N ARG A 65 -8.38 -12.89 11.07
CA ARG A 65 -8.10 -14.30 11.38
C ARG A 65 -8.77 -15.26 10.41
N ARG A 66 -10.05 -15.02 10.09
CA ARG A 66 -10.81 -15.83 9.13
C ARG A 66 -10.18 -15.79 7.74
N ALA A 67 -9.74 -14.61 7.28
CA ALA A 67 -9.10 -14.47 5.98
C ALA A 67 -7.80 -15.28 5.89
N PHE A 68 -6.94 -15.22 6.91
CA PHE A 68 -5.73 -16.05 6.97
C PHE A 68 -6.08 -17.55 6.87
N LEU A 69 -7.03 -18.03 7.68
CA LEU A 69 -7.42 -19.44 7.68
C LEU A 69 -8.00 -19.90 6.33
N GLN A 70 -8.82 -19.07 5.67
CA GLN A 70 -9.42 -19.40 4.37
C GLN A 70 -8.39 -19.50 3.24
N HIS A 71 -7.30 -18.75 3.34
CA HIS A 71 -6.29 -18.67 2.29
C HIS A 71 -4.98 -19.39 2.66
N GLY A 72 -5.02 -20.37 3.57
CA GLY A 72 -3.86 -21.22 3.87
C GLY A 72 -2.74 -20.53 4.66
N GLY A 73 -3.08 -19.47 5.40
CA GLY A 73 -2.20 -18.76 6.32
C GLY A 73 -2.63 -18.90 7.77
N ARG A 74 -1.87 -18.25 8.67
CA ARG A 74 -2.15 -18.18 10.10
C ARG A 74 -1.83 -16.79 10.65
N LEU A 75 -2.77 -16.24 11.41
CA LEU A 75 -2.53 -15.04 12.21
C LEU A 75 -1.58 -15.37 13.38
N GLY A 76 -0.49 -14.63 13.47
CA GLY A 76 0.52 -14.70 14.51
C GLY A 76 0.19 -13.84 15.73
N ALA A 77 1.14 -13.77 16.66
CA ALA A 77 1.13 -12.82 17.76
C ALA A 77 1.80 -11.51 17.34
N ASP A 78 1.59 -10.44 18.11
CA ASP A 78 2.27 -9.17 17.94
C ASP A 78 3.79 -9.40 18.00
N GLY A 79 4.53 -8.84 17.02
CA GLY A 79 5.97 -9.02 16.88
C GLY A 79 6.42 -10.28 16.12
N SER A 80 5.51 -11.14 15.65
CA SER A 80 5.87 -12.37 14.93
C SER A 80 6.59 -12.14 13.61
N VAL A 81 6.28 -11.05 12.89
CA VAL A 81 6.94 -10.69 11.63
C VAL A 81 7.48 -9.28 11.61
N SER A 82 7.17 -8.45 12.62
CA SER A 82 7.57 -7.04 12.66
C SER A 82 9.06 -6.80 12.41
N TYR A 83 9.95 -7.69 12.87
CA TYR A 83 11.40 -7.54 12.65
C TYR A 83 11.85 -7.72 11.19
N LEU A 84 10.98 -8.22 10.31
CA LEU A 84 11.22 -8.36 8.87
C LEU A 84 10.84 -7.10 8.07
N PHE A 85 10.15 -6.14 8.70
CA PHE A 85 9.63 -4.94 8.03
C PHE A 85 10.23 -3.68 8.65
N ASN A 86 10.63 -2.75 7.78
CA ASN A 86 11.00 -1.40 8.16
C ASN A 86 9.93 -0.43 7.67
N THR A 87 9.55 0.53 8.51
CA THR A 87 8.71 1.65 8.07
C THR A 87 9.59 2.71 7.44
N VAL A 88 9.51 2.82 6.11
CA VAL A 88 10.28 3.79 5.31
C VAL A 88 9.34 4.70 4.51
N GLY A 89 9.80 5.90 4.20
CA GLY A 89 9.12 6.75 3.22
C GLY A 89 9.40 6.22 1.81
N LEU A 90 8.36 5.97 1.01
CA LEU A 90 8.49 5.55 -0.37
C LEU A 90 8.00 6.66 -1.30
N MET A 91 8.85 7.08 -2.22
CA MET A 91 8.50 8.01 -3.31
C MET A 91 8.70 7.29 -4.63
N THR A 92 7.73 7.39 -5.55
CA THR A 92 7.78 6.69 -6.84
C THR A 92 7.57 7.69 -7.98
N TYR A 93 8.42 7.59 -8.98
CA TYR A 93 8.52 8.45 -10.15
C TYR A 93 8.22 7.65 -11.43
N PRO A 94 7.42 8.20 -12.35
CA PRO A 94 6.99 7.48 -13.54
C PRO A 94 8.14 7.27 -14.54
N PRO A 95 7.98 6.36 -15.51
CA PRO A 95 8.94 6.18 -16.59
C PRO A 95 9.20 7.46 -17.38
N GLY A 96 10.45 7.64 -17.81
CA GLY A 96 10.91 8.85 -18.50
C GLY A 96 11.33 9.99 -17.55
N THR A 97 11.36 9.73 -16.24
CA THR A 97 12.04 10.61 -15.28
C THR A 97 13.54 10.59 -15.53
N ASP A 98 14.19 11.76 -15.46
CA ASP A 98 15.63 11.88 -15.55
C ASP A 98 16.27 11.27 -14.28
N GLU A 99 16.73 10.02 -14.40
CA GLU A 99 17.30 9.23 -13.32
C GLU A 99 18.56 9.87 -12.73
N GLU A 100 19.43 10.44 -13.56
CA GLU A 100 20.68 11.05 -13.09
C GLU A 100 20.38 12.28 -12.22
N ARG A 101 19.43 13.09 -12.66
CA ARG A 101 18.97 14.25 -11.87
C ARG A 101 18.27 13.81 -10.59
N LEU A 102 17.42 12.79 -10.66
CA LEU A 102 16.69 12.29 -9.51
C LEU A 102 17.65 11.72 -8.45
N MET A 103 18.62 10.92 -8.86
CA MET A 103 19.63 10.32 -7.98
C MET A 103 20.43 11.39 -7.24
N LYS A 104 20.90 12.44 -7.93
CA LYS A 104 21.62 13.56 -7.29
C LYS A 104 20.76 14.27 -6.26
N ALA A 105 19.51 14.59 -6.62
CA ALA A 105 18.58 15.26 -5.71
C ALA A 105 18.23 14.38 -4.50
N ALA A 106 18.06 13.07 -4.70
CA ALA A 106 17.77 12.12 -3.63
C ALA A 106 18.94 12.01 -2.64
N LEU A 107 20.18 11.91 -3.14
CA LEU A 107 21.38 11.90 -2.30
C LEU A 107 21.54 13.21 -1.51
N GLU A 108 21.33 14.36 -2.14
CA GLU A 108 21.38 15.66 -1.46
C GLU A 108 20.29 15.80 -0.38
N ALA A 109 19.12 15.22 -0.61
CA ALA A 109 18.01 15.19 0.35
C ALA A 109 18.17 14.14 1.46
N GLY A 110 19.19 13.27 1.37
CA GLY A 110 19.44 12.21 2.35
C GLY A 110 18.52 10.99 2.21
N ALA A 111 18.12 10.65 0.98
CA ALA A 111 17.39 9.41 0.73
C ALA A 111 18.23 8.17 1.10
N GLU A 112 17.59 7.17 1.70
CA GLU A 112 18.26 5.93 2.11
C GLU A 112 18.59 5.02 0.92
N ASP A 113 17.71 4.98 -0.09
CA ASP A 113 17.88 4.14 -1.28
C ASP A 113 17.13 4.71 -2.50
N VAL A 114 17.57 4.35 -3.71
CA VAL A 114 16.96 4.72 -5.00
C VAL A 114 17.02 3.50 -5.91
N VAL A 115 15.85 2.95 -6.27
CA VAL A 115 15.75 1.65 -6.95
C VAL A 115 15.07 1.81 -8.32
N PRO A 116 15.78 1.69 -9.44
CA PRO A 116 15.15 1.69 -10.76
C PRO A 116 14.42 0.37 -11.02
N ASN A 117 13.22 0.46 -11.60
CA ASN A 117 12.40 -0.67 -11.98
C ASN A 117 12.58 -1.04 -13.46
N GLY A 118 12.28 -2.30 -13.81
CA GLY A 118 12.42 -2.81 -15.18
C GLY A 118 11.49 -2.17 -16.22
N ASP A 119 10.48 -1.42 -15.79
CA ASP A 119 9.58 -0.64 -16.65
C ASP A 119 10.04 0.81 -16.86
N GLY A 120 11.20 1.19 -16.29
CA GLY A 120 11.79 2.52 -16.37
C GLY A 120 11.27 3.52 -15.34
N SER A 121 10.37 3.12 -14.44
CA SER A 121 10.04 3.91 -13.24
C SER A 121 11.16 3.83 -12.20
N VAL A 122 11.21 4.80 -11.29
CA VAL A 122 12.18 4.86 -10.18
C VAL A 122 11.44 5.11 -8.89
#